data_AF-A0A4Y8CCU6-F1
#
_entry.id   AF-A0A4Y8CCU6-F1
#
_cell.length_a   1.000
_cell.length_b   1.000
_cell.length_c   1.000
_cell.angle_alpha   90.00
_cell.angle_beta   90.00
_cell.angle_gamma   90.00
#
_symmetry.space_group_name_H-M   'P 1'
#
loop_
_entity.id
_entity.type
_entity.pdbx_description
1 polymer ?
#
loop_
_entity_poly.entity_id
_entity_poly.type
_entity_poly.pdbx_seq_one_letter_code
_entity_poly.pdbx_strand_id
1 'polypeptide(L)' 'NTFYLNDKLADLNEVQNAIFSLDKKTIVELKSDKNAKFESFVKIIDFLKAKEHENFQILTEKNK' A
#
# COMPACT_ATOMS: atom_id res chain seq x y z
N ASN A 1 -7.14 -3.90 -11.04
CA ASN A 1 -6.17 -3.90 -9.93
C ASN A 1 -6.96 -4.05 -8.66
N THR A 2 -6.72 -5.12 -7.93
CA THR A 2 -7.46 -5.44 -6.72
C THR A 2 -6.56 -5.12 -5.55
N PHE A 3 -7.00 -4.28 -4.63
CA PHE A 3 -6.24 -3.97 -3.43
C PHE A 3 -6.79 -4.78 -2.26
N TYR A 4 -5.92 -5.06 -1.31
CA TYR A 4 -6.28 -5.76 -0.09
C TYR A 4 -5.78 -4.94 1.09
N LEU A 5 -6.66 -4.70 2.05
CA LEU A 5 -6.35 -4.04 3.31
C LEU A 5 -6.67 -5.02 4.43
N ASN A 6 -5.65 -5.47 5.18
CA ASN A 6 -5.79 -6.51 6.21
C ASN A 6 -6.58 -7.74 5.73
N ASP A 7 -6.15 -8.35 4.62
CA ASP A 7 -6.80 -9.53 4.01
C ASP A 7 -8.24 -9.31 3.49
N LYS A 8 -8.77 -8.08 3.59
CA LYS A 8 -10.07 -7.72 2.99
C LYS A 8 -9.87 -7.06 1.65
N LEU A 9 -10.69 -7.45 0.68
CA LEU A 9 -10.83 -6.73 -0.57
C LEU A 9 -11.15 -5.26 -0.28
N ALA A 10 -10.28 -4.38 -0.75
CA ALA A 10 -10.39 -2.95 -0.60
C ALA A 10 -10.20 -2.29 -1.97
N ASP A 11 -10.90 -1.18 -2.18
CA ASP A 11 -10.66 -0.34 -3.34
C ASP A 11 -9.53 0.65 -3.07
N LEU A 12 -8.99 1.23 -4.15
CA LEU A 12 -7.94 2.24 -4.03
C LEU A 12 -8.37 3.43 -3.16
N ASN A 13 -9.66 3.79 -3.17
CA ASN A 13 -10.21 4.82 -2.29
C ASN A 13 -10.19 4.41 -0.81
N GLU A 14 -10.51 3.15 -0.49
CA GLU A 14 -10.46 2.61 0.87
C GLU A 14 -9.02 2.56 1.38
N VAL A 15 -8.09 2.12 0.53
CA VAL A 15 -6.66 2.09 0.87
C VAL A 15 -6.13 3.50 1.11
N GLN A 16 -6.51 4.46 0.26
CA GLN A 16 -6.16 5.86 0.47
C GLN A 16 -6.73 6.35 1.80
N ASN A 17 -8.03 6.17 2.08
CA ASN A 17 -8.63 6.58 3.36
C ASN A 17 -7.95 5.92 4.55
N ALA A 18 -7.60 4.63 4.45
CA ALA A 18 -6.87 3.94 5.50
C ALA A 18 -5.49 4.56 5.72
N ILE A 19 -4.70 4.81 4.66
CA ILE A 19 -3.41 5.51 4.73
C ILE A 19 -3.58 6.91 5.36
N PHE A 20 -4.61 7.66 4.94
CA PHE A 20 -4.95 8.97 5.47
C PHE A 20 -5.50 8.93 6.91
N SER A 21 -5.99 7.79 7.39
CA SER A 21 -6.41 7.58 8.78
C SER A 21 -5.31 6.96 9.65
N LEU A 22 -4.28 6.33 9.06
CA LEU A 22 -3.19 5.67 9.76
C LEU A 22 -2.22 6.66 10.40
N ASP A 23 -1.73 6.39 11.61
CA ASP A 23 -0.77 7.29 12.24
C ASP A 23 0.57 7.27 11.48
N LYS A 24 1.29 8.41 11.45
CA LYS A 24 2.61 8.51 10.78
C LYS A 24 3.62 7.50 11.32
N LYS A 25 3.43 7.02 12.56
CA LYS A 25 4.28 5.99 13.20
C LYS A 25 3.91 4.55 12.84
N THR A 26 2.79 4.32 12.18
CA THR A 26 2.38 2.97 11.79
C THR A 26 3.25 2.49 10.63
N ILE A 27 3.66 1.23 10.62
CA ILE A 27 4.37 0.65 9.48
C ILE A 27 3.36 0.14 8.47
N VAL A 28 3.36 0.68 7.25
CA VAL A 28 2.53 0.19 6.14
C VAL A 28 3.27 -0.87 5.36
N GLU A 29 2.79 -2.11 5.43
CA GLU A 29 3.35 -3.23 4.67
C GLU A 29 2.67 -3.36 3.31
N LEU A 30 3.38 -2.93 2.27
CA LEU A 30 2.92 -2.97 0.90
C LEU A 30 3.36 -4.28 0.25
N LYS A 31 2.43 -5.25 0.22
CA LYS A 31 2.61 -6.53 -0.48
C LYS A 31 2.29 -6.36 -1.96
N SER A 32 3.28 -6.59 -2.81
CA SER A 32 3.09 -6.59 -4.27
C SER A 32 3.35 -7.97 -4.83
N ASP A 33 2.30 -8.57 -5.40
CA ASP A 33 2.38 -9.78 -6.19
C ASP A 33 3.22 -9.58 -7.46
N LYS A 34 3.75 -10.69 -8.00
CA LYS A 34 4.53 -10.70 -9.26
C LYS A 34 3.75 -10.16 -10.47
N ASN A 35 2.42 -10.20 -10.41
CA ASN A 35 1.49 -9.68 -11.42
C ASN A 35 0.95 -8.27 -11.07
N ALA A 36 1.34 -7.70 -9.93
CA ALA A 36 0.91 -6.37 -9.55
C ALA A 36 1.51 -5.33 -10.52
N LYS A 37 0.66 -4.46 -11.06
CA LYS A 37 1.11 -3.40 -11.95
C LYS A 37 1.97 -2.42 -11.17
N PHE A 38 3.14 -2.07 -11.72
CA PHE A 38 4.01 -1.02 -11.18
C PHE A 38 3.27 0.31 -10.97
N GLU A 39 2.31 0.64 -11.83
CA GLU A 39 1.46 1.83 -11.69
C GLU A 39 0.67 1.86 -10.37
N SER A 40 0.18 0.70 -9.90
CA SER A 40 -0.50 0.59 -8.61
C SER A 40 0.46 0.89 -7.46
N PHE A 41 1.69 0.41 -7.57
CA PHE A 41 2.73 0.64 -6.57
C PHE A 41 3.07 2.13 -6.45
N VAL A 42 3.34 2.80 -7.57
CA VAL A 42 3.65 4.24 -7.59
C VAL A 42 2.52 5.06 -6.98
N LYS A 43 1.25 4.74 -7.29
CA LYS A 43 0.10 5.44 -6.71
C LYS A 43 0.04 5.33 -5.18
N ILE A 44 0.28 4.14 -4.62
CA ILE A 44 0.25 3.95 -3.16
C ILE A 44 1.38 4.74 -2.49
N ILE A 45 2.59 4.72 -3.07
CA ILE A 45 3.73 5.49 -2.58
C ILE A 45 3.44 7.00 -2.62
N ASP A 46 2.78 7.48 -3.68
CA ASP A 46 2.38 8.88 -3.79
C ASP A 46 1.43 9.29 -2.66
N PHE A 47 0.45 8.46 -2.33
CA PHE A 47 -0.46 8.69 -1.18
C PHE A 47 0.26 8.71 0.16
N LEU A 48 1.21 7.80 0.37
CA LEU A 48 2.03 7.76 1.58
C LEU A 48 2.89 9.02 1.70
N LYS A 49 3.55 9.41 0.61
CA LYS A 49 4.37 10.64 0.55
C LYS A 49 3.53 11.90 0.78
N ALA A 50 2.33 11.99 0.22
CA ALA A 50 1.43 13.13 0.41
C ALA A 50 1.09 13.37 1.90
N LYS A 51 1.16 12.31 2.72
CA LYS A 51 0.92 12.37 4.16
C LYS A 51 2.20 12.47 5.01
N GLU A 52 3.36 12.57 4.38
CA GLU A 52 4.69 12.42 5.02
C GLU A 52 4.79 11.10 5.82
N HIS A 53 4.14 10.06 5.31
CA HIS A 53 4.14 8.75 5.91
C HIS A 53 5.30 7.95 5.31
N GLU A 54 6.47 8.04 5.96
CA GLU A 54 7.70 7.39 5.49
C GLU A 54 7.90 5.98 6.08
N ASN A 55 7.06 5.58 7.05
CA ASN A 55 7.10 4.27 7.69
C ASN A 55 6.36 3.24 6.84
N PHE A 56 6.91 2.87 5.69
CA PHE A 56 6.37 1.78 4.88
C PHE A 56 7.44 0.76 4.51
N GLN A 57 7.03 -0.49 4.38
CA GLN A 57 7.88 -1.58 3.92
C GLN A 57 7.27 -2.21 2.67
N ILE A 58 8.14 -2.53 1.72
CA ILE A 58 7.72 -3.15 0.46
C ILE A 58 8.05 -4.64 0.58
N LEU A 59 7.01 -5.45 0.63
CA LEU A 59 7.11 -6.89 0.63
C LEU A 59 6.87 -7.35 -0.81
N THR A 60 7.95 -7.76 -1.46
CA THR A 60 7.87 -8.46 -2.75
C THR A 60 7.95 -9.96 -2.46
N GLU A 61 6.94 -10.71 -2.89
CA GLU A 61 6.97 -12.16 -2.77
C GLU A 61 7.93 -12.72 -3.83
N LYS A 62 9.20 -12.90 -3.46
CA LYS A 62 10.14 -13.71 -4.24
C LYS A 62 9.76 -15.18 -4.04
N ASN A 63 8.92 -15.69 -4.94
CA ASN A 63 8.71 -17.14 -5.08
C ASN A 63 10.10 -17.80 -5.23
N LYS A 64 10.41 -18.70 -4.29
CA LYS A 64 11.65 -19.48 -4.21
C LYS A 64 11.54 -20.74 -5.04
#